data_AF-A0A7E6EAV5-F1
#
_entry.id   AF-A0A7E6EAV5-F1
#
_cell.length_a   1.000
_cell.length_b   1.000
_cell.length_c   1.000
_cell.angle_alpha   90.00
_cell.angle_beta   90.00
_cell.angle_gamma   90.00
#
_symmetry.space_group_name_H-M   'P 1'
#
loop_
_entity.id
_entity.type
_entity.pdbx_description
1 polymer ?
#
loop_
_entity_poly.entity_id
_entity_poly.type
_entity_poly.pdbx_seq_one_letter_code
_entity_poly.pdbx_strand_id
1 'polypeptide(L)'
;MVPLGPLPGACWTPLISLLLVYCLLPPGSQGQKFLLEVEPKDLVVPAGGSLLVNCSTQCPNPELISLETFLPKKPVGNGPGWAAFWLSNVTVDSKVLCSGFCNGSQMASSSNITVYRFPKHVELASMSPWKPVGKNLTLRCLVTGGAPRTHLSVLLLRGEEVLSRQLAVGEPAEVTATVLVSRNDHGANFSCRTELDLRPQGLGLFQNNSAPSHLRTFVLPVMPPRLIVPRFLEVGTSWLVDCTLDGLFPASEAQVQLALGDQVLNPEVSSQGDTLKATATVTANTELEGTRKIVCNVTLGGESQETQENLTIYSFWGPIMNLSETIRNLSEPTVLEGTTVNVTCAAGARVQVMLDGAPAVTPGQLALLQLNVTQKDDKRSIFCNATLEVDGMVLHRNRSVQLRVLSRNRNPLTITIIMAVFVTLGFLIVTAALVYVFRGRSDIYRVNRGNNFLPLKSKQPDEALGQQPS
;
A
#
# COMPACT_ATOMS: atom_id res chain seq x y z
N MET A 1 -61.02 75.58 -117.07
CA MET A 1 -61.83 74.95 -118.13
C MET A 1 -62.54 73.75 -117.51
N VAL A 2 -63.87 73.77 -117.54
CA VAL A 2 -64.79 72.68 -117.15
C VAL A 2 -64.99 71.82 -118.41
N PRO A 3 -65.12 70.47 -118.37
CA PRO A 3 -66.43 69.84 -118.09
C PRO A 3 -66.49 68.47 -117.38
N LEU A 4 -67.62 68.27 -116.67
CA LEU A 4 -68.56 67.10 -116.58
C LEU A 4 -67.94 65.69 -116.38
N GLY A 5 -68.23 64.89 -115.32
CA GLY A 5 -69.52 64.27 -114.88
C GLY A 5 -69.83 62.97 -115.67
N PRO A 6 -70.50 61.89 -115.16
CA PRO A 6 -71.05 61.57 -113.82
C PRO A 6 -70.89 60.09 -113.31
N LEU A 7 -71.47 59.84 -112.11
CA LEU A 7 -71.85 58.66 -111.28
C LEU A 7 -72.48 57.42 -112.02
N PRO A 8 -73.01 56.32 -111.37
CA PRO A 8 -73.06 55.88 -109.94
C PRO A 8 -72.85 54.35 -109.64
N GLY A 9 -72.74 54.00 -108.35
CA GLY A 9 -73.61 52.97 -107.72
C GLY A 9 -73.13 51.51 -107.59
N ALA A 10 -72.94 51.06 -106.34
CA ALA A 10 -73.39 49.78 -105.73
C ALA A 10 -72.51 49.46 -104.49
N CYS A 11 -72.95 49.76 -103.27
CA CYS A 11 -73.70 48.88 -102.35
C CYS A 11 -72.93 47.63 -101.85
N TRP A 12 -72.49 47.70 -100.57
CA TRP A 12 -72.49 46.63 -99.54
C TRP A 12 -71.56 45.42 -99.78
N THR A 13 -70.48 45.18 -99.02
CA THR A 13 -70.43 44.80 -97.58
C THR A 13 -68.97 44.51 -97.18
N PRO A 14 -68.60 44.58 -95.89
CA PRO A 14 -67.23 44.36 -95.41
C PRO A 14 -67.00 42.87 -95.08
N LEU A 15 -66.02 42.24 -95.74
CA LEU A 15 -65.69 40.82 -95.59
C LEU A 15 -64.25 40.61 -95.08
N ILE A 16 -63.81 41.45 -94.14
CA ILE A 16 -62.46 41.39 -93.55
C ILE A 16 -62.49 41.15 -92.02
N SER A 17 -63.66 41.02 -91.39
CA SER A 17 -63.76 40.86 -89.92
C SER A 17 -63.99 39.42 -89.41
N LEU A 18 -63.93 38.38 -90.26
CA LEU A 18 -64.27 37.00 -89.85
C LEU A 18 -63.11 35.99 -89.83
N LEU A 19 -61.86 36.45 -89.84
CA LEU A 19 -60.66 35.59 -89.71
C LEU A 19 -59.80 35.87 -88.47
N LEU A 20 -60.28 36.73 -87.56
CA LEU A 20 -59.64 37.03 -86.26
C LEU A 20 -60.44 36.50 -85.05
N VAL A 21 -61.47 35.69 -85.27
CA VAL A 21 -62.30 35.05 -84.22
C VAL A 21 -62.24 33.51 -84.33
N TYR A 22 -61.08 32.96 -84.69
CA TYR A 22 -60.80 31.52 -84.57
C TYR A 22 -59.51 31.23 -83.79
N CYS A 23 -58.90 32.25 -83.18
CA CYS A 23 -57.71 32.11 -82.31
C CYS A 23 -57.98 32.45 -80.83
N LEU A 24 -59.26 32.51 -80.42
CA LEU A 24 -59.65 32.57 -79.01
C LEU A 24 -60.38 31.28 -78.60
N LEU A 25 -59.81 30.13 -78.94
CA LEU A 25 -59.92 29.01 -78.02
C LEU A 25 -59.09 29.42 -76.80
N PRO A 26 -59.65 29.43 -75.58
CA PRO A 26 -58.82 29.64 -74.39
C PRO A 26 -57.68 28.61 -74.47
N PRO A 27 -56.42 28.99 -74.19
CA PRO A 27 -55.36 28.01 -74.08
C PRO A 27 -55.86 26.95 -73.11
N GLY A 28 -55.98 25.71 -73.58
CA GLY A 28 -56.42 24.59 -72.74
C GLY A 28 -55.67 24.68 -71.43
N SER A 29 -56.41 24.73 -70.33
CA SER A 29 -55.85 24.90 -68.99
C SER A 29 -54.67 23.97 -68.86
N GLN A 30 -53.47 24.53 -68.76
CA GLN A 30 -52.28 23.78 -68.33
C GLN A 30 -52.71 22.99 -67.11
N GLY A 31 -52.82 21.67 -67.25
CA GLY A 31 -53.42 20.80 -66.26
C GLY A 31 -52.73 21.05 -64.92
N GLN A 32 -53.44 21.67 -63.99
CA GLN A 32 -52.93 21.93 -62.66
C GLN A 32 -52.62 20.56 -62.03
N LYS A 33 -51.33 20.26 -61.85
CA LYS A 33 -50.89 18.99 -61.26
C LYS A 33 -51.15 19.07 -59.76
N PHE A 34 -52.22 18.44 -59.32
CA PHE A 34 -52.51 18.29 -57.89
C PHE A 34 -51.56 17.25 -57.29
N LEU A 35 -51.13 17.52 -56.05
CA LEU A 35 -50.26 16.62 -55.30
C LEU A 35 -51.07 15.86 -54.26
N LEU A 36 -50.60 14.66 -53.95
CA LEU A 36 -51.07 13.86 -52.83
C LEU A 36 -50.00 13.97 -51.73
N GLU A 37 -50.41 14.31 -50.52
CA GLU A 37 -49.52 14.46 -49.38
C GLU A 37 -49.75 13.32 -48.39
N VAL A 38 -48.66 12.87 -47.76
CA VAL A 38 -48.68 11.87 -46.69
C VAL A 38 -48.38 12.59 -45.38
N GLU A 39 -49.28 12.46 -44.41
CA GLU A 39 -49.12 13.06 -43.09
C GLU A 39 -49.20 11.98 -41.98
N PRO A 40 -48.26 11.99 -41.00
CA PRO A 40 -47.09 12.88 -40.91
C PRO A 40 -45.94 12.52 -41.86
N LYS A 41 -45.05 13.48 -42.12
CA LYS A 41 -43.77 13.26 -42.85
C LYS A 41 -42.74 12.68 -41.88
N ASP A 42 -41.81 11.86 -42.39
CA ASP A 42 -40.74 11.21 -41.61
C ASP A 42 -41.26 10.44 -40.38
N LEU A 43 -42.05 9.40 -40.63
CA LEU A 43 -42.80 8.66 -39.62
C LEU A 43 -41.83 7.89 -38.70
N VAL A 44 -41.79 8.22 -37.40
CA VAL A 44 -41.00 7.48 -36.41
C VAL A 44 -41.92 6.81 -35.40
N VAL A 45 -41.72 5.51 -35.20
CA VAL A 45 -42.58 4.68 -34.32
C VAL A 45 -41.73 3.70 -33.51
N PRO A 46 -42.04 3.43 -32.23
CA PRO A 46 -41.38 2.34 -31.50
C PRO A 46 -41.70 0.99 -32.13
N ALA A 47 -40.78 0.04 -32.06
CA ALA A 47 -41.03 -1.32 -32.56
C ALA A 47 -42.28 -1.97 -31.95
N GLY A 48 -43.15 -2.51 -32.80
CA GLY A 48 -44.45 -3.06 -32.42
C GLY A 48 -45.55 -2.00 -32.23
N GLY A 49 -45.20 -0.72 -32.37
CA GLY A 49 -46.12 0.39 -32.28
C GLY A 49 -47.11 0.45 -33.43
N SER A 50 -48.02 1.41 -33.34
CA SER A 50 -49.05 1.69 -34.34
C SER A 50 -49.06 3.18 -34.63
N LEU A 51 -49.46 3.55 -35.84
CA LEU A 51 -49.49 4.95 -36.26
C LEU A 51 -50.60 5.20 -37.28
N LEU A 52 -51.10 6.43 -37.30
CA LEU A 52 -52.11 6.88 -38.25
C LEU A 52 -51.40 7.53 -39.45
N VAL A 53 -51.78 7.12 -40.65
CA VAL A 53 -51.33 7.75 -41.90
C VAL A 53 -52.53 8.39 -42.58
N ASN A 54 -52.42 9.67 -42.89
CA ASN A 54 -53.43 10.41 -43.65
C ASN A 54 -52.86 10.75 -45.04
N CYS A 55 -53.56 10.32 -46.07
CA CYS A 55 -53.30 10.71 -47.45
C CYS A 55 -54.26 11.85 -47.79
N SER A 56 -53.77 13.05 -48.10
CA SER A 56 -54.62 14.21 -48.39
C SER A 56 -54.25 14.89 -49.71
N THR A 57 -55.23 15.48 -50.39
CA THR A 57 -55.01 16.21 -51.65
C THR A 57 -55.95 17.40 -51.75
N GLN A 58 -55.50 18.41 -52.50
CA GLN A 58 -56.29 19.59 -52.85
C GLN A 58 -57.01 19.44 -54.21
N CYS A 59 -56.99 18.24 -54.80
CA CYS A 59 -57.74 17.96 -56.02
C CYS A 59 -59.26 18.14 -55.79
N PRO A 60 -59.99 18.84 -56.68
CA PRO A 60 -61.43 19.06 -56.51
C PRO A 60 -62.27 17.78 -56.69
N ASN A 61 -61.83 16.86 -57.57
CA ASN A 61 -62.48 15.58 -57.84
C ASN A 61 -61.46 14.42 -57.73
N PRO A 62 -61.07 14.04 -56.50
CA PRO A 62 -60.15 12.94 -56.30
C PRO A 62 -60.88 11.60 -56.30
N GLU A 63 -60.26 10.61 -56.91
CA GLU A 63 -60.78 9.26 -57.02
C GLU A 63 -59.78 8.24 -56.45
N LEU A 64 -60.29 7.22 -55.75
CA LEU A 64 -59.53 6.05 -55.29
C LEU A 64 -58.27 6.37 -54.44
N ILE A 65 -58.36 7.32 -53.51
CA ILE A 65 -57.25 7.55 -52.55
C ILE A 65 -57.05 6.29 -51.71
N SER A 66 -55.86 5.72 -51.81
CA SER A 66 -55.49 4.45 -51.17
C SER A 66 -54.07 4.50 -50.62
N LEU A 67 -53.79 3.64 -49.64
CA LEU A 67 -52.46 3.48 -49.06
C LEU A 67 -51.88 2.12 -49.43
N GLU A 68 -50.79 2.11 -50.18
CA GLU A 68 -50.03 0.91 -50.53
C GLU A 68 -48.91 0.69 -49.51
N THR A 69 -48.94 -0.47 -48.83
CA THR A 69 -47.93 -0.90 -47.86
C THR A 69 -48.05 -2.39 -47.61
N PHE A 70 -46.97 -3.04 -47.18
CA PHE A 70 -46.98 -4.42 -46.69
C PHE A 70 -47.45 -4.54 -45.23
N LEU A 71 -47.56 -3.42 -44.51
CA LEU A 71 -47.95 -3.41 -43.10
C LEU A 71 -49.45 -3.69 -42.96
N PRO A 72 -49.87 -4.35 -41.86
CA PRO A 72 -51.29 -4.49 -41.54
C PRO A 72 -51.95 -3.12 -41.40
N LYS A 73 -52.92 -2.83 -42.28
CA LYS A 73 -53.66 -1.56 -42.33
C LYS A 73 -55.14 -1.77 -42.08
N LYS A 74 -55.77 -0.85 -41.36
CA LYS A 74 -57.23 -0.75 -41.22
C LYS A 74 -57.69 0.65 -41.65
N PRO A 75 -58.68 0.80 -42.54
CA PRO A 75 -59.24 2.11 -42.85
C PRO A 75 -59.92 2.69 -41.60
N VAL A 76 -59.66 3.96 -41.32
CA VAL A 76 -60.20 4.68 -40.14
C VAL A 76 -61.26 5.69 -40.55
N GLY A 77 -61.10 6.32 -41.71
CA GLY A 77 -62.05 7.27 -42.26
C GLY A 77 -61.64 7.77 -43.65
N ASN A 78 -62.59 8.38 -44.36
CA ASN A 78 -62.38 8.97 -45.67
C ASN A 78 -63.28 10.20 -45.88
N GLY A 79 -62.88 11.07 -46.81
CA GLY A 79 -63.64 12.24 -47.24
C GLY A 79 -63.30 12.68 -48.67
N PRO A 80 -63.86 13.80 -49.17
CA PRO A 80 -63.77 14.26 -50.57
C PRO A 80 -62.37 14.64 -51.07
N GLY A 81 -61.31 14.36 -50.31
CA GLY A 81 -59.92 14.67 -50.65
C GLY A 81 -58.91 14.08 -49.69
N TRP A 82 -59.34 13.13 -48.85
CA TRP A 82 -58.44 12.48 -47.90
C TRP A 82 -58.92 11.08 -47.53
N ALA A 83 -57.97 10.23 -47.15
CA ALA A 83 -58.24 8.91 -46.58
C ALA A 83 -57.20 8.59 -45.51
N ALA A 84 -57.67 8.11 -44.37
CA ALA A 84 -56.84 7.80 -43.21
C ALA A 84 -56.82 6.30 -42.90
N PHE A 85 -55.62 5.79 -42.61
CA PHE A 85 -55.36 4.38 -42.38
C PHE A 85 -54.58 4.19 -41.09
N TRP A 86 -55.02 3.25 -40.26
CA TRP A 86 -54.32 2.82 -39.06
C TRP A 86 -53.37 1.69 -39.41
N LEU A 87 -52.08 1.90 -39.22
CA LEU A 87 -51.06 0.87 -39.35
C LEU A 87 -50.75 0.30 -37.96
N SER A 88 -50.78 -1.03 -37.84
CA SER A 88 -50.55 -1.70 -36.55
C SER A 88 -49.37 -2.66 -36.60
N ASN A 89 -48.74 -2.87 -35.45
CA ASN A 89 -47.63 -3.80 -35.25
C ASN A 89 -46.46 -3.54 -36.21
N VAL A 90 -46.02 -2.28 -36.28
CA VAL A 90 -44.91 -1.87 -37.15
C VAL A 90 -43.59 -2.28 -36.50
N THR A 91 -42.95 -3.30 -37.05
CA THR A 91 -41.74 -3.90 -36.46
C THR A 91 -40.47 -3.60 -37.25
N VAL A 92 -40.55 -3.27 -38.53
CA VAL A 92 -39.38 -3.00 -39.37
C VAL A 92 -39.55 -1.69 -40.12
N ASP A 93 -38.43 -1.07 -40.47
CA ASP A 93 -38.44 0.09 -41.35
C ASP A 93 -39.20 -0.26 -42.63
N SER A 94 -40.03 0.68 -43.08
CA SER A 94 -40.98 0.46 -44.15
C SER A 94 -41.15 1.72 -44.97
N LYS A 95 -41.81 1.58 -46.12
CA LYS A 95 -42.23 2.69 -46.96
C LYS A 95 -43.72 2.57 -47.20
N VAL A 96 -44.41 3.68 -47.04
CA VAL A 96 -45.82 3.80 -47.40
C VAL A 96 -45.96 4.65 -48.65
N LEU A 97 -46.88 4.26 -49.52
CA LEU A 97 -47.17 4.97 -50.76
C LEU A 97 -48.67 5.29 -50.78
N CYS A 98 -49.02 6.55 -50.64
CA CYS A 98 -50.37 7.01 -50.95
C CYS A 98 -50.50 7.10 -52.48
N SER A 99 -51.58 6.54 -53.03
CA SER A 99 -51.91 6.61 -54.46
C SER A 99 -53.36 7.07 -54.63
N GLY A 100 -53.64 7.77 -55.73
CA GLY A 100 -54.98 8.21 -56.08
C GLY A 100 -55.01 8.82 -57.49
N PHE A 101 -56.19 9.21 -57.95
CA PHE A 101 -56.38 9.82 -59.25
C PHE A 101 -57.05 11.19 -59.11
N CYS A 102 -56.69 12.13 -59.98
CA CYS A 102 -57.34 13.42 -60.09
C CYS A 102 -57.64 13.68 -61.56
N ASN A 103 -58.93 13.76 -61.92
CA ASN A 103 -59.37 13.94 -63.32
C ASN A 103 -58.66 12.97 -64.29
N GLY A 104 -58.53 11.70 -63.91
CA GLY A 104 -57.85 10.65 -64.69
C GLY A 104 -56.31 10.65 -64.63
N SER A 105 -55.67 11.65 -64.01
CA SER A 105 -54.21 11.68 -63.82
C SER A 105 -53.82 11.04 -62.48
N GLN A 106 -52.86 10.11 -62.50
CA GLN A 106 -52.37 9.47 -61.28
C GLN A 106 -51.58 10.45 -60.41
N MET A 107 -51.87 10.46 -59.12
CA MET A 107 -51.13 11.16 -58.07
C MET A 107 -50.58 10.12 -57.11
N ALA A 108 -49.31 10.25 -56.73
CA ALA A 108 -48.69 9.36 -55.78
C ALA A 108 -47.67 10.09 -54.93
N SER A 109 -47.54 9.69 -53.68
CA SER A 109 -46.56 10.23 -52.75
C SER A 109 -46.19 9.20 -51.70
N SER A 110 -44.94 9.22 -51.28
CA SER A 110 -44.42 8.22 -50.35
C SER A 110 -43.75 8.84 -49.15
N SER A 111 -43.84 8.15 -48.03
CA SER A 111 -43.13 8.49 -46.79
C SER A 111 -42.43 7.26 -46.23
N ASN A 112 -41.28 7.47 -45.61
CA ASN A 112 -40.55 6.40 -44.94
C ASN A 112 -41.04 6.29 -43.50
N ILE A 113 -41.13 5.05 -43.02
CA ILE A 113 -41.34 4.73 -41.62
C ILE A 113 -40.03 4.20 -41.06
N THR A 114 -39.51 4.88 -40.04
CA THR A 114 -38.35 4.45 -39.26
C THR A 114 -38.82 3.88 -37.93
N VAL A 115 -38.42 2.64 -37.66
CA VAL A 115 -38.72 1.95 -36.41
C VAL A 115 -37.55 2.08 -35.46
N TYR A 116 -37.78 2.74 -34.32
CA TYR A 116 -36.74 2.83 -33.30
C TYR A 116 -36.86 1.72 -32.25
N ARG A 117 -35.70 1.33 -31.73
CA ARG A 117 -35.54 0.37 -30.63
C ARG A 117 -34.48 0.91 -29.69
N PHE A 118 -34.69 0.73 -28.39
CA PHE A 118 -33.62 0.96 -27.43
C PHE A 118 -32.60 -0.18 -27.45
N PRO A 119 -31.33 0.10 -27.14
CA PRO A 119 -30.34 -0.94 -26.88
C PRO A 119 -30.83 -1.90 -25.79
N LYS A 120 -30.71 -3.21 -26.04
CA LYS A 120 -31.17 -4.25 -25.11
C LYS A 120 -30.14 -4.51 -24.01
N HIS A 121 -28.86 -4.60 -24.39
CA HIS A 121 -27.75 -4.74 -23.46
C HIS A 121 -26.63 -3.76 -23.81
N VAL A 122 -26.10 -3.11 -22.78
CA VAL A 122 -24.96 -2.20 -22.84
C VAL A 122 -24.00 -2.64 -21.75
N GLU A 123 -22.87 -3.22 -22.13
CA GLU A 123 -21.93 -3.83 -21.21
C GLU A 123 -20.50 -3.38 -21.49
N LEU A 124 -19.79 -2.99 -20.43
CA LEU A 124 -18.35 -2.83 -20.49
C LEU A 124 -17.71 -4.18 -20.19
N ALA A 125 -16.90 -4.69 -21.13
CA ALA A 125 -16.25 -5.99 -20.97
C ALA A 125 -15.38 -6.03 -19.70
N SER A 126 -15.36 -7.20 -19.06
CA SER A 126 -14.60 -7.42 -17.82
C SER A 126 -13.12 -7.08 -17.98
N MET A 127 -12.60 -6.27 -17.06
CA MET A 127 -11.20 -5.88 -17.01
C MET A 127 -10.46 -6.68 -15.92
N SER A 128 -9.17 -6.91 -16.12
CA SER A 128 -8.31 -7.45 -15.04
C SER A 128 -8.44 -6.56 -13.80
N PRO A 129 -8.58 -7.14 -12.60
CA PRO A 129 -8.79 -6.38 -11.37
C PRO A 129 -7.64 -5.42 -11.07
N TRP A 130 -6.41 -5.80 -11.45
CA TRP A 130 -5.20 -5.01 -11.27
C TRP A 130 -4.54 -4.66 -12.61
N LYS A 131 -4.05 -3.42 -12.72
CA LYS A 131 -3.24 -2.94 -13.85
C LYS A 131 -2.00 -2.16 -13.39
N PRO A 132 -0.82 -2.37 -14.00
CA PRO A 132 0.35 -1.57 -13.67
C PRO A 132 0.24 -0.15 -14.22
N VAL A 133 0.73 0.83 -13.46
CA VAL A 133 0.83 2.22 -13.92
C VAL A 133 1.79 2.32 -15.11
N GLY A 134 1.49 3.18 -16.07
CA GLY A 134 2.27 3.39 -17.30
C GLY A 134 2.03 2.35 -18.40
N LYS A 135 1.11 1.40 -18.19
CA LYS A 135 0.65 0.48 -19.24
C LYS A 135 -0.65 0.96 -19.87
N ASN A 136 -0.90 0.52 -21.10
CA ASN A 136 -2.15 0.81 -21.79
C ASN A 136 -3.26 -0.16 -21.35
N LEU A 137 -4.44 0.40 -21.06
CA LEU A 137 -5.68 -0.31 -20.82
C LEU A 137 -6.62 -0.09 -22.01
N THR A 138 -7.09 -1.18 -22.62
CA THR A 138 -8.10 -1.13 -23.67
C THR A 138 -9.48 -1.39 -23.06
N LEU A 139 -10.33 -0.38 -23.06
CA LEU A 139 -11.75 -0.50 -22.73
C LEU A 139 -12.51 -1.03 -23.93
N ARG A 140 -13.47 -1.92 -23.71
CA ARG A 140 -14.30 -2.52 -24.76
C ARG A 140 -15.76 -2.51 -24.32
N CYS A 141 -16.59 -1.72 -25.00
CA CYS A 141 -18.03 -1.70 -24.79
C CYS A 141 -18.74 -2.51 -25.86
N LEU A 142 -19.71 -3.32 -25.43
CA LEU A 142 -20.56 -4.16 -26.26
C LEU A 142 -22.00 -3.68 -26.16
N VAL A 143 -22.61 -3.37 -27.30
CA VAL A 143 -23.99 -2.86 -27.40
C VAL A 143 -24.82 -3.72 -28.33
N THR A 144 -25.82 -4.42 -27.77
CA THR A 144 -26.76 -5.25 -28.54
C THR A 144 -28.08 -4.53 -28.79
N GLY A 145 -28.59 -4.67 -30.01
CA GLY A 145 -29.77 -3.95 -30.45
C GLY A 145 -29.59 -2.43 -30.47
N GLY A 146 -30.71 -1.72 -30.49
CA GLY A 146 -30.73 -0.29 -30.75
C GLY A 146 -30.87 0.03 -32.23
N ALA A 147 -31.88 0.82 -32.57
CA ALA A 147 -32.15 1.28 -33.92
C ALA A 147 -32.81 2.67 -33.89
N PRO A 148 -32.58 3.53 -34.89
CA PRO A 148 -31.66 3.36 -36.03
C PRO A 148 -30.18 3.50 -35.61
N ARG A 149 -29.29 2.68 -36.19
CA ARG A 149 -27.85 2.69 -35.87
C ARG A 149 -27.17 4.01 -36.25
N THR A 150 -27.67 4.72 -37.27
CA THR A 150 -27.17 6.02 -37.70
C THR A 150 -27.31 7.12 -36.65
N HIS A 151 -28.25 6.98 -35.72
CA HIS A 151 -28.46 7.95 -34.63
C HIS A 151 -28.08 7.39 -33.26
N LEU A 152 -27.45 6.21 -33.22
CA LEU A 152 -27.01 5.57 -31.99
C LEU A 152 -25.50 5.75 -31.82
N SER A 153 -25.11 6.59 -30.87
CA SER A 153 -23.73 6.77 -30.45
C SER A 153 -23.41 5.96 -29.19
N VAL A 154 -22.17 5.52 -29.08
CA VAL A 154 -21.61 4.84 -27.92
C VAL A 154 -20.43 5.67 -27.40
N LEU A 155 -20.45 5.95 -26.10
CA LEU A 155 -19.47 6.75 -25.40
C LEU A 155 -18.76 5.88 -24.36
N LEU A 156 -17.44 5.93 -24.34
CA LEU A 156 -16.63 5.36 -23.27
C LEU A 156 -16.25 6.49 -22.30
N LEU A 157 -16.47 6.25 -21.01
CA LEU A 157 -16.41 7.26 -19.97
C LEU A 157 -15.40 6.87 -18.87
N ARG A 158 -14.74 7.88 -18.30
CA ARG A 158 -14.02 7.83 -17.02
C ARG A 158 -14.71 8.79 -16.05
N GLY A 159 -15.55 8.26 -15.17
CA GLY A 159 -16.53 9.07 -14.44
C GLY A 159 -17.43 9.80 -15.42
N GLU A 160 -17.35 11.14 -15.44
CA GLU A 160 -18.10 11.99 -16.38
C GLU A 160 -17.29 12.40 -17.63
N GLU A 161 -15.98 12.12 -17.65
CA GLU A 161 -15.11 12.46 -18.78
C GLU A 161 -15.37 11.52 -19.96
N VAL A 162 -15.61 12.08 -21.14
CA VAL A 162 -15.78 11.31 -22.38
C VAL A 162 -14.42 11.01 -23.00
N LEU A 163 -14.02 9.74 -22.96
CA LEU A 163 -12.77 9.26 -23.55
C LEU A 163 -12.89 9.04 -25.06
N SER A 164 -14.06 8.55 -25.49
CA SER A 164 -14.34 8.26 -26.89
C SER A 164 -15.83 8.35 -27.16
N ARG A 165 -16.20 8.80 -28.37
CA ARG A 165 -17.57 8.80 -28.90
C ARG A 165 -17.53 8.23 -30.31
N GLN A 166 -18.23 7.13 -30.53
CA GLN A 166 -18.26 6.43 -31.82
C GLN A 166 -19.69 6.01 -32.17
N LEU A 167 -20.01 5.86 -33.45
CA LEU A 167 -21.30 5.31 -33.87
C LEU A 167 -21.37 3.81 -33.58
N ALA A 168 -22.56 3.32 -33.25
CA ALA A 168 -22.77 1.90 -33.02
C ALA A 168 -22.82 1.14 -34.34
N VAL A 169 -21.71 0.51 -34.74
CA VAL A 169 -21.57 -0.25 -35.99
C VAL A 169 -21.50 -1.75 -35.69
N GLY A 170 -22.28 -2.56 -36.41
CA GLY A 170 -22.33 -4.01 -36.24
C GLY A 170 -23.39 -4.48 -35.21
N GLU A 171 -23.49 -5.80 -35.05
CA GLU A 171 -24.38 -6.46 -34.08
C GLU A 171 -23.67 -7.69 -33.48
N PRO A 172 -23.25 -7.68 -32.20
CA PRO A 172 -23.22 -6.50 -31.32
C PRO A 172 -22.31 -5.40 -31.87
N ALA A 173 -22.61 -4.15 -31.54
CA ALA A 173 -21.69 -3.05 -31.81
C ALA A 173 -20.59 -3.04 -30.77
N GLU A 174 -19.34 -2.97 -31.23
CA GLU A 174 -18.16 -2.99 -30.39
C GLU A 174 -17.40 -1.67 -30.51
N VAL A 175 -17.19 -1.00 -29.38
CA VAL A 175 -16.48 0.27 -29.32
C VAL A 175 -15.34 0.16 -28.32
N THR A 176 -14.15 0.59 -28.74
CA THR A 176 -12.94 0.51 -27.91
C THR A 176 -12.27 1.87 -27.75
N ALA A 177 -11.59 2.04 -26.62
CA ALA A 177 -10.72 3.18 -26.35
C ALA A 177 -9.53 2.72 -25.53
N THR A 178 -8.35 3.26 -25.83
CA THR A 178 -7.13 3.00 -25.06
C THR A 178 -6.85 4.15 -24.11
N VAL A 179 -6.48 3.80 -22.88
CA VAL A 179 -6.14 4.73 -21.81
C VAL A 179 -4.75 4.37 -21.29
N LEU A 180 -3.87 5.37 -21.17
CA LEU A 180 -2.61 5.20 -20.44
C LEU A 180 -2.93 5.22 -18.94
N VAL A 181 -2.68 4.11 -18.27
CA VAL A 181 -3.01 3.95 -16.84
C VAL A 181 -2.11 4.84 -16.00
N SER A 182 -2.73 5.72 -15.22
CA SER A 182 -2.07 6.61 -14.27
C SER A 182 -2.36 6.19 -12.82
N ARG A 183 -1.56 6.68 -11.87
CA ARG A 183 -1.83 6.56 -10.44
C ARG A 183 -3.18 7.15 -10.05
N ASN A 184 -3.59 8.23 -10.72
CA ASN A 184 -4.87 8.91 -10.45
C ASN A 184 -6.08 8.09 -10.90
N ASP A 185 -5.88 7.04 -11.69
CA ASP A 185 -6.95 6.16 -12.14
C ASP A 185 -7.27 5.06 -11.11
N HIS A 186 -6.53 5.00 -10.01
CA HIS A 186 -6.81 4.07 -8.91
C HIS A 186 -8.17 4.38 -8.27
N GLY A 187 -9.09 3.42 -8.33
CA GLY A 187 -10.46 3.57 -7.87
C GLY A 187 -11.37 4.32 -8.86
N ALA A 188 -10.85 4.73 -10.02
CA ALA A 188 -11.65 5.41 -11.04
C ALA A 188 -12.69 4.48 -11.66
N ASN A 189 -13.84 5.06 -12.01
CA ASN A 189 -14.97 4.35 -12.59
C ASN A 189 -14.95 4.47 -14.10
N PHE A 190 -14.97 3.34 -14.78
CA PHE A 190 -15.14 3.29 -16.22
C PHE A 190 -16.52 2.74 -16.57
N SER A 191 -17.19 3.37 -17.52
CA SER A 191 -18.52 2.95 -17.97
C SER A 191 -18.71 3.21 -19.45
N CYS A 192 -19.72 2.56 -20.02
CA CYS A 192 -20.19 2.83 -21.37
C CYS A 192 -21.56 3.49 -21.32
N ARG A 193 -21.77 4.53 -22.13
CA ARG A 193 -23.07 5.18 -22.31
C ARG A 193 -23.49 5.11 -23.76
N THR A 194 -24.74 4.77 -24.01
CA THR A 194 -25.36 4.86 -25.33
C THR A 194 -26.25 6.10 -25.39
N GLU A 195 -26.27 6.75 -26.55
CA GLU A 195 -27.06 7.94 -26.84
C GLU A 195 -27.81 7.69 -28.17
N LEU A 196 -29.11 7.44 -28.10
CA LEU A 196 -30.00 7.35 -29.25
C LEU A 196 -30.69 8.71 -29.43
N ASP A 197 -30.24 9.48 -30.43
CA ASP A 197 -30.71 10.84 -30.66
C ASP A 197 -31.85 10.88 -31.69
N LEU A 198 -33.08 11.04 -31.21
CA LEU A 198 -34.29 11.17 -32.03
C LEU A 198 -34.88 12.59 -31.96
N ARG A 199 -34.11 13.57 -31.46
CA ARG A 199 -34.52 14.99 -31.45
C ARG A 199 -34.79 15.54 -32.86
N PRO A 200 -34.03 15.18 -33.92
CA PRO A 200 -34.34 15.63 -35.27
C PRO A 200 -35.73 15.17 -35.76
N GLN A 201 -36.28 14.11 -35.16
CA GLN A 201 -37.62 13.57 -35.45
C GLN A 201 -38.67 14.01 -34.41
N GLY A 202 -38.36 15.01 -33.58
CA GLY A 202 -39.29 15.58 -32.61
C GLY A 202 -39.53 14.72 -31.37
N LEU A 203 -38.75 13.66 -31.15
CA LEU A 203 -38.82 12.82 -29.95
C LEU A 203 -37.86 13.37 -28.88
N GLY A 204 -36.76 12.67 -28.62
CA GLY A 204 -35.82 13.06 -27.57
C GLY A 204 -34.50 12.33 -27.68
N LEU A 205 -33.62 12.59 -26.71
CA LEU A 205 -32.37 11.86 -26.54
C LEU A 205 -32.59 10.77 -25.50
N PHE A 206 -32.38 9.51 -25.88
CA PHE A 206 -32.52 8.38 -24.99
C PHE A 206 -31.14 7.84 -24.63
N GLN A 207 -30.89 7.69 -23.32
CA GLN A 207 -29.60 7.30 -22.80
C GLN A 207 -29.70 6.00 -22.00
N ASN A 208 -28.65 5.17 -22.09
CA ASN A 208 -28.53 3.97 -21.27
C ASN A 208 -27.05 3.71 -20.94
N ASN A 209 -26.76 3.31 -19.70
CA ASN A 209 -25.40 3.14 -19.18
C ASN A 209 -25.13 1.67 -18.82
N SER A 210 -23.88 1.23 -19.01
CA SER A 210 -23.41 -0.02 -18.44
C SER A 210 -23.23 0.08 -16.93
N ALA A 211 -23.10 -1.07 -16.26
CA ALA A 211 -22.54 -1.10 -14.92
C ALA A 211 -21.13 -0.47 -14.93
N PRO A 212 -20.78 0.33 -13.90
CA PRO A 212 -19.44 0.88 -13.77
C PRO A 212 -18.45 -0.22 -13.40
N SER A 213 -17.20 -0.06 -13.84
CA SER A 213 -16.10 -0.95 -13.49
C SER A 213 -14.97 -0.14 -12.85
N HIS A 214 -14.55 -0.57 -11.65
CA HIS A 214 -13.49 0.07 -10.89
C HIS A 214 -12.12 -0.43 -11.34
N LEU A 215 -11.21 0.48 -11.64
CA LEU A 215 -9.82 0.13 -11.95
C LEU A 215 -8.97 0.18 -10.68
N ARG A 216 -8.29 -0.92 -10.32
CA ARG A 216 -7.19 -0.86 -9.37
C ARG A 216 -5.87 -0.80 -10.11
N THR A 217 -5.13 0.28 -9.88
CA THR A 217 -3.79 0.43 -10.44
C THR A 217 -2.75 0.12 -9.38
N PHE A 218 -1.61 -0.44 -9.78
CA PHE A 218 -0.49 -0.65 -8.87
C PHE A 218 0.87 -0.25 -9.42
N VAL A 219 1.79 0.01 -8.50
CA VAL A 219 3.23 0.12 -8.73
C VAL A 219 3.90 -0.77 -7.69
N LEU A 220 4.66 -1.76 -8.13
CA LEU A 220 5.55 -2.54 -7.29
C LEU A 220 6.99 -2.22 -7.73
N PRO A 221 7.85 -1.68 -6.83
CA PRO A 221 9.21 -1.35 -7.19
C PRO A 221 10.00 -2.62 -7.56
N VAL A 222 11.00 -2.48 -8.42
CA VAL A 222 11.91 -3.58 -8.76
C VAL A 222 12.88 -3.88 -7.61
N MET A 223 13.13 -2.90 -6.74
CA MET A 223 13.99 -3.06 -5.58
C MET A 223 13.28 -3.90 -4.51
N PRO A 224 13.95 -4.91 -3.95
CA PRO A 224 13.33 -5.79 -2.96
C PRO A 224 13.22 -5.08 -1.59
N PRO A 225 12.35 -5.57 -0.68
CA PRO A 225 12.15 -4.94 0.62
C PRO A 225 13.43 -4.93 1.47
N ARG A 226 13.66 -3.86 2.22
CA ARG A 226 14.74 -3.81 3.20
C ARG A 226 14.35 -4.57 4.45
N LEU A 227 15.13 -5.60 4.78
CA LEU A 227 14.93 -6.45 5.96
C LEU A 227 16.04 -6.21 6.98
N ILE A 228 15.69 -5.74 8.19
CA ILE A 228 16.63 -5.45 9.27
C ILE A 228 16.51 -6.51 10.36
N VAL A 229 17.56 -7.33 10.48
CA VAL A 229 17.66 -8.45 11.42
C VAL A 229 19.09 -8.59 11.95
N PRO A 230 19.30 -9.12 13.17
CA PRO A 230 20.63 -9.39 13.69
C PRO A 230 21.17 -10.64 13.02
N ARG A 231 22.49 -10.76 12.91
CA ARG A 231 23.11 -11.99 12.40
C ARG A 231 23.04 -13.14 13.41
N PHE A 232 23.01 -12.84 14.71
CA PHE A 232 22.96 -13.81 15.79
C PHE A 232 21.92 -13.43 16.84
N LEU A 233 21.22 -14.43 17.37
CA LEU A 233 20.23 -14.25 18.44
C LEU A 233 20.36 -15.39 19.47
N GLU A 234 20.51 -15.03 20.74
CA GLU A 234 20.65 -16.02 21.81
C GLU A 234 19.27 -16.56 22.22
N VAL A 235 19.17 -17.88 22.45
CA VAL A 235 17.95 -18.52 22.95
C VAL A 235 17.45 -17.83 24.24
N GLY A 236 16.15 -17.53 24.29
CA GLY A 236 15.52 -16.79 25.39
C GLY A 236 15.49 -15.28 25.21
N THR A 237 16.17 -14.73 24.20
CA THR A 237 16.09 -13.31 23.84
C THR A 237 15.07 -13.08 22.73
N SER A 238 14.52 -11.86 22.68
CA SER A 238 13.60 -11.42 21.63
C SER A 238 14.23 -10.32 20.76
N TRP A 239 13.83 -10.28 19.49
CA TRP A 239 14.24 -9.26 18.53
C TRP A 239 13.03 -8.74 17.76
N LEU A 240 13.06 -7.44 17.41
CA LEU A 240 12.06 -6.81 16.55
C LEU A 240 12.52 -6.81 15.09
N VAL A 241 11.97 -7.71 14.29
CA VAL A 241 12.18 -7.74 12.84
C VAL A 241 11.50 -6.54 12.22
N ASP A 242 12.21 -5.81 11.37
CA ASP A 242 11.70 -4.65 10.64
C ASP A 242 11.87 -4.87 9.13
N CYS A 243 10.75 -5.03 8.43
CA CYS A 243 10.70 -5.13 6.97
C CYS A 243 10.03 -3.89 6.38
N THR A 244 10.72 -3.21 5.46
CA THR A 244 10.26 -1.96 4.85
C THR A 244 10.36 -2.01 3.33
N LEU A 245 9.37 -1.46 2.63
CA LEU A 245 9.42 -1.29 1.18
C LEU A 245 8.91 0.11 0.83
N ASP A 246 9.68 0.83 0.00
CA ASP A 246 9.37 2.17 -0.45
C ASP A 246 9.00 2.18 -1.94
N GLY A 247 8.17 3.14 -2.35
CA GLY A 247 7.82 3.35 -3.76
C GLY A 247 6.76 2.38 -4.29
N LEU A 248 6.00 1.74 -3.40
CA LEU A 248 4.85 0.92 -3.78
C LEU A 248 3.55 1.73 -3.75
N PHE A 249 2.60 1.38 -4.61
CA PHE A 249 1.29 2.03 -4.64
C PHE A 249 0.19 1.07 -5.09
N PRO A 250 -0.99 1.05 -4.44
CA PRO A 250 -1.27 1.65 -3.15
C PRO A 250 -0.67 0.80 -2.01
N ALA A 251 0.08 1.44 -1.11
CA ALA A 251 0.74 0.71 -0.02
C ALA A 251 -0.27 -0.01 0.91
N SER A 252 -1.47 0.54 1.09
CA SER A 252 -2.50 -0.02 1.98
C SER A 252 -3.13 -1.33 1.50
N GLU A 253 -3.00 -1.69 0.22
CA GLU A 253 -3.53 -2.95 -0.33
C GLU A 253 -2.46 -4.02 -0.53
N ALA A 254 -1.19 -3.70 -0.25
CA ALA A 254 -0.11 -4.68 -0.32
C ALA A 254 -0.23 -5.71 0.80
N GLN A 255 0.10 -6.96 0.50
CA GLN A 255 0.14 -8.03 1.49
C GLN A 255 1.58 -8.34 1.84
N VAL A 256 1.85 -8.60 3.12
CA VAL A 256 3.18 -8.95 3.60
C VAL A 256 3.14 -10.34 4.21
N GLN A 257 4.07 -11.19 3.77
CA GLN A 257 4.35 -12.48 4.39
C GLN A 257 5.74 -12.41 4.98
N LEU A 258 5.82 -12.68 6.29
CA LEU A 258 7.07 -12.70 7.03
C LEU A 258 7.23 -14.08 7.65
N ALA A 259 8.37 -14.74 7.45
CA ALA A 259 8.59 -16.10 7.94
C ALA A 259 10.03 -16.30 8.42
N LEU A 260 10.21 -17.12 9.45
CA LEU A 260 11.50 -17.57 9.96
C LEU A 260 11.59 -19.10 9.88
N GLY A 261 12.41 -19.61 8.95
CA GLY A 261 12.38 -21.02 8.58
C GLY A 261 11.00 -21.41 8.07
N ASP A 262 10.39 -22.42 8.69
CA ASP A 262 9.04 -22.88 8.35
C ASP A 262 7.94 -22.16 9.15
N GLN A 263 8.32 -21.28 10.10
CA GLN A 263 7.38 -20.58 10.95
C GLN A 263 6.93 -19.27 10.30
N VAL A 264 5.66 -19.18 9.94
CA VAL A 264 5.03 -17.92 9.52
C VAL A 264 4.83 -17.02 10.75
N LEU A 265 5.26 -15.78 10.61
CA LEU A 265 5.13 -14.74 11.63
C LEU A 265 3.87 -13.90 11.35
N ASN A 266 3.30 -13.31 12.40
CA ASN A 266 2.17 -12.38 12.30
C ASN A 266 2.68 -10.95 12.50
N PRO A 267 3.10 -10.24 11.43
CA PRO A 267 3.60 -8.89 11.56
C PRO A 267 2.47 -7.87 11.76
N GLU A 268 2.77 -6.81 12.50
CA GLU A 268 1.97 -5.58 12.47
C GLU A 268 2.36 -4.78 11.23
N VAL A 269 1.39 -4.57 10.33
CA VAL A 269 1.59 -3.90 9.05
C VAL A 269 1.01 -2.49 9.11
N SER A 270 1.84 -1.51 8.79
CA SER A 270 1.45 -0.10 8.67
C SER A 270 1.89 0.43 7.31
N SER A 271 1.11 1.36 6.75
CA SER A 271 1.44 2.03 5.50
C SER A 271 1.36 3.54 5.69
N GLN A 272 2.33 4.25 5.12
CA GLN A 272 2.39 5.70 5.12
C GLN A 272 2.85 6.19 3.75
N GLY A 273 1.95 6.86 3.03
CA GLY A 273 2.20 7.24 1.63
C GLY A 273 2.48 5.99 0.78
N ASP A 274 3.64 5.97 0.13
CA ASP A 274 4.10 4.85 -0.71
C ASP A 274 5.08 3.91 0.02
N THR A 275 5.13 4.01 1.35
CA THR A 275 5.99 3.20 2.20
C THR A 275 5.13 2.21 2.98
N LEU A 276 5.57 0.96 2.96
CA LEU A 276 5.01 -0.14 3.72
C LEU A 276 6.02 -0.56 4.78
N LYS A 277 5.55 -0.72 6.01
CA LYS A 277 6.36 -1.20 7.13
C LYS A 277 5.66 -2.36 7.83
N ALA A 278 6.37 -3.46 7.98
CA ALA A 278 5.91 -4.66 8.66
C ALA A 278 6.89 -5.02 9.77
N THR A 279 6.40 -5.10 11.01
CA THR A 279 7.24 -5.44 12.17
C THR A 279 6.71 -6.64 12.92
N ALA A 280 7.60 -7.56 13.31
CA ALA A 280 7.24 -8.72 14.12
C ALA A 280 8.28 -8.98 15.19
N THR A 281 7.83 -9.35 16.40
CA THR A 281 8.75 -9.77 17.47
C THR A 281 9.01 -11.27 17.34
N VAL A 282 10.28 -11.64 17.26
CA VAL A 282 10.75 -13.02 17.22
C VAL A 282 11.43 -13.35 18.53
N THR A 283 11.01 -14.43 19.19
CA THR A 283 11.68 -14.98 20.37
C THR A 283 12.47 -16.22 19.99
N ALA A 284 13.78 -16.21 20.24
CA ALA A 284 14.62 -17.38 19.98
C ALA A 284 14.28 -18.51 20.96
N ASN A 285 13.92 -19.68 20.43
CA ASN A 285 13.66 -20.89 21.18
C ASN A 285 14.70 -21.97 20.83
N THR A 286 14.70 -23.08 21.57
CA THR A 286 15.63 -24.19 21.35
C THR A 286 15.34 -24.97 20.06
N GLU A 287 14.09 -24.96 19.58
CA GLU A 287 13.67 -25.67 18.36
C GLU A 287 14.23 -25.01 17.08
N LEU A 288 14.42 -23.70 17.14
CA LEU A 288 14.94 -22.88 16.04
C LEU A 288 16.48 -22.77 16.06
N GLU A 289 17.19 -23.42 17.00
CA GLU A 289 18.66 -23.42 17.04
C GLU A 289 19.27 -23.76 15.67
N GLY A 290 20.38 -23.09 15.37
CA GLY A 290 21.07 -23.16 14.08
C GLY A 290 20.79 -21.96 13.18
N THR A 291 21.34 -22.01 11.97
CA THR A 291 21.13 -20.99 10.94
C THR A 291 19.76 -21.17 10.31
N ARG A 292 18.92 -20.14 10.43
CA ARG A 292 17.57 -20.07 9.87
C ARG A 292 17.49 -18.92 8.88
N LYS A 293 16.68 -19.10 7.84
CA LYS A 293 16.38 -18.04 6.88
C LYS A 293 15.19 -17.25 7.38
N ILE A 294 15.30 -15.93 7.38
CA ILE A 294 14.16 -15.05 7.57
C ILE A 294 13.82 -14.39 6.24
N VAL A 295 12.56 -14.47 5.86
CA VAL A 295 12.06 -14.04 4.55
C VAL A 295 10.98 -13.00 4.75
N CYS A 296 11.06 -11.91 3.99
CA CYS A 296 9.99 -10.93 3.85
C CYS A 296 9.57 -10.86 2.38
N ASN A 297 8.32 -11.22 2.11
CA ASN A 297 7.72 -11.17 0.79
C ASN A 297 6.56 -10.16 0.80
N VAL A 298 6.59 -9.19 -0.11
CA VAL A 298 5.56 -8.18 -0.30
C VAL A 298 4.89 -8.42 -1.65
N THR A 299 3.56 -8.61 -1.64
CA THR A 299 2.78 -8.88 -2.84
C THR A 299 1.76 -7.78 -3.12
N LEU A 300 1.63 -7.43 -4.40
CA LEU A 300 0.67 -6.42 -4.87
C LEU A 300 0.35 -6.66 -6.34
N GLY A 301 -0.93 -6.60 -6.71
CA GLY A 301 -1.35 -6.75 -8.11
C GLY A 301 -1.07 -8.12 -8.74
N GLY A 302 -0.80 -9.14 -7.93
CA GLY A 302 -0.38 -10.47 -8.38
C GLY A 302 1.13 -10.61 -8.61
N GLU A 303 1.91 -9.56 -8.36
CA GLU A 303 3.37 -9.56 -8.39
C GLU A 303 3.94 -9.58 -6.95
N SER A 304 5.19 -10.01 -6.80
CA SER A 304 5.84 -10.17 -5.50
C SER A 304 7.29 -9.71 -5.52
N GLN A 305 7.73 -9.05 -4.44
CA GLN A 305 9.13 -8.75 -4.16
C GLN A 305 9.54 -9.41 -2.86
N GLU A 306 10.71 -10.05 -2.85
CA GLU A 306 11.16 -10.85 -1.71
C GLU A 306 12.61 -10.51 -1.34
N THR A 307 12.86 -10.45 -0.03
CA THR A 307 14.21 -10.39 0.55
C THR A 307 14.35 -11.50 1.59
N GLN A 308 15.54 -12.09 1.65
CA GLN A 308 15.89 -13.10 2.62
C GLN A 308 17.22 -12.78 3.30
N GLU A 309 17.31 -13.05 4.59
CA GLU A 309 18.52 -12.90 5.41
C GLU A 309 18.75 -14.16 6.24
N ASN A 310 20.00 -14.36 6.68
CA ASN A 310 20.36 -15.49 7.54
C ASN A 310 20.46 -15.03 9.01
N LEU A 311 19.73 -15.70 9.89
CA LEU A 311 19.75 -15.50 11.34
C LEU A 311 20.24 -16.78 12.02
N THR A 312 21.32 -16.69 12.79
CA THR A 312 21.82 -17.85 13.55
C THR A 312 21.37 -17.79 15.01
N ILE A 313 20.54 -18.76 15.40
CA ILE A 313 20.06 -18.90 16.77
C ILE A 313 20.98 -19.85 17.53
N TYR A 314 21.47 -19.44 18.69
CA TYR A 314 22.46 -20.19 19.46
C TYR A 314 22.15 -20.19 20.96
N SER A 315 22.62 -21.23 21.65
CA SER A 315 22.56 -21.33 23.11
C SER A 315 23.96 -21.24 23.72
N PHE A 316 24.20 -20.19 24.52
CA PHE A 316 25.46 -20.01 25.24
C PHE A 316 25.25 -20.33 26.72
N TRP A 317 25.49 -21.59 27.09
CA TRP A 317 25.36 -22.04 28.49
C TRP A 317 26.65 -21.84 29.28
N GLY A 318 26.56 -21.16 30.42
CA GLY A 318 27.71 -20.83 31.28
C GLY A 318 28.42 -19.54 30.88
N PRO A 319 29.60 -19.23 31.46
CA PRO A 319 30.36 -20.06 32.41
C PRO A 319 29.76 -20.07 33.82
N ILE A 320 29.75 -21.24 34.44
CA ILE A 320 29.37 -21.45 35.84
C ILE A 320 30.65 -21.73 36.63
N MET A 321 30.88 -20.97 37.69
CA MET A 321 32.02 -21.17 38.58
C MET A 321 31.58 -21.65 39.95
N ASN A 322 32.25 -22.68 40.46
CA ASN A 322 32.04 -23.21 41.81
C ASN A 322 33.38 -23.26 42.56
N LEU A 323 33.32 -22.95 43.85
CA LEU A 323 34.48 -22.99 44.75
C LEU A 323 34.20 -23.99 45.88
N SER A 324 35.15 -24.87 46.16
CA SER A 324 35.06 -25.79 47.31
C SER A 324 35.45 -25.11 48.62
N GLU A 325 35.10 -25.73 49.76
CA GLU A 325 35.58 -25.33 51.10
C GLU A 325 35.27 -23.88 51.53
N THR A 326 34.29 -23.23 50.89
CA THR A 326 33.82 -21.90 51.30
C THR A 326 32.94 -22.00 52.54
N ILE A 327 33.13 -21.07 53.48
CA ILE A 327 32.27 -20.93 54.66
C ILE A 327 30.84 -20.61 54.20
N ARG A 328 29.89 -21.50 54.54
CA ARG A 328 28.47 -21.31 54.23
C ARG A 328 27.90 -20.14 55.04
N ASN A 329 26.92 -19.44 54.48
CA ASN A 329 26.21 -18.28 55.08
C ASN A 329 26.94 -16.94 55.03
N LEU A 330 27.94 -16.80 54.16
CA LEU A 330 28.54 -15.50 53.83
C LEU A 330 28.20 -15.14 52.38
N SER A 331 27.97 -13.84 52.13
CA SER A 331 27.65 -13.31 50.79
C SER A 331 28.84 -13.40 49.82
N GLU A 332 30.06 -13.47 50.36
CA GLU A 332 31.29 -13.56 49.61
C GLU A 332 32.00 -14.88 49.90
N PRO A 333 32.60 -15.54 48.90
CA PRO A 333 33.27 -16.83 49.08
C PRO A 333 34.52 -16.64 49.95
N THR A 334 34.37 -17.05 51.20
CA THR A 334 35.36 -16.87 52.26
C THR A 334 35.98 -18.20 52.63
N VAL A 335 37.31 -18.24 52.75
CA VAL A 335 38.10 -19.46 52.95
C VAL A 335 39.15 -19.23 54.05
N LEU A 336 39.47 -20.26 54.82
CA LEU A 336 40.50 -20.20 55.86
C LEU A 336 41.92 -20.30 55.28
N GLU A 337 42.84 -19.53 55.83
CA GLU A 337 44.25 -19.61 55.48
C GLU A 337 44.81 -21.03 55.66
N GLY A 338 45.54 -21.53 54.66
CA GLY A 338 46.15 -22.86 54.64
C GLY A 338 45.22 -23.99 54.17
N THR A 339 44.00 -23.68 53.73
CA THR A 339 43.13 -24.64 53.05
C THR A 339 43.43 -24.70 51.54
N THR A 340 43.25 -25.87 50.95
CA THR A 340 43.34 -26.05 49.49
C THR A 340 41.94 -25.94 48.89
N VAL A 341 41.75 -24.96 48.00
CA VAL A 341 40.46 -24.69 47.33
C VAL A 341 40.54 -25.18 45.89
N ASN A 342 39.49 -25.88 45.47
CA ASN A 342 39.28 -26.25 44.09
C ASN A 342 38.29 -25.26 43.47
N VAL A 343 38.77 -24.48 42.51
CA VAL A 343 37.92 -23.63 41.68
C VAL A 343 37.64 -24.38 40.40
N THR A 344 36.36 -24.61 40.12
CA THR A 344 35.92 -25.23 38.87
C THR A 344 35.18 -24.23 38.02
N CYS A 345 35.43 -24.29 36.71
CA CYS A 345 34.63 -23.59 35.72
C CYS A 345 34.09 -24.58 34.70
N ALA A 346 32.77 -24.61 34.54
CA ALA A 346 32.07 -25.47 33.60
C ALA A 346 31.14 -24.65 32.70
N ALA A 347 30.92 -25.14 31.50
CA ALA A 347 30.02 -24.55 30.51
C ALA A 347 29.35 -25.64 29.68
N GLY A 348 28.52 -25.26 28.70
CA GLY A 348 27.89 -26.20 27.79
C GLY A 348 28.89 -27.01 26.94
N ALA A 349 28.45 -28.13 26.38
CA ALA A 349 29.30 -29.09 25.66
C ALA A 349 30.11 -28.51 24.48
N ARG A 350 29.62 -27.43 23.85
CA ARG A 350 30.25 -26.75 22.71
C ARG A 350 31.13 -25.55 23.11
N VAL A 351 31.23 -25.26 24.40
CA VAL A 351 31.90 -24.06 24.93
C VAL A 351 33.29 -24.41 25.43
N GLN A 352 34.29 -23.67 24.98
CA GLN A 352 35.65 -23.75 25.49
C GLN A 352 35.83 -22.76 26.65
N VAL A 353 36.22 -23.26 27.82
CA VAL A 353 36.46 -22.45 29.02
C VAL A 353 37.95 -22.29 29.30
N MET A 354 38.31 -21.16 29.89
CA MET A 354 39.66 -20.81 30.31
C MET A 354 39.61 -20.20 31.71
N LEU A 355 40.22 -20.87 32.68
CA LEU A 355 40.23 -20.49 34.10
C LEU A 355 41.60 -19.91 34.46
N ASP A 356 41.62 -18.63 34.84
CA ASP A 356 42.84 -17.88 35.20
C ASP A 356 43.99 -18.02 34.17
N GLY A 357 43.63 -18.03 32.88
CA GLY A 357 44.57 -18.18 31.76
C GLY A 357 44.85 -19.64 31.33
N ALA A 358 44.40 -20.64 32.09
CA ALA A 358 44.55 -22.05 31.75
C ALA A 358 43.31 -22.59 31.01
N PRO A 359 43.41 -23.02 29.73
CA PRO A 359 42.30 -23.58 28.98
C PRO A 359 41.92 -24.99 29.46
N ALA A 360 40.64 -25.35 29.35
CA ALA A 360 40.22 -26.75 29.45
C ALA A 360 40.82 -27.57 28.28
N VAL A 361 40.99 -28.88 28.48
CA VAL A 361 41.65 -29.76 27.50
C VAL A 361 40.85 -29.86 26.20
N THR A 362 39.53 -29.96 26.29
CA THR A 362 38.62 -29.91 25.15
C THR A 362 37.36 -29.09 25.46
N PRO A 363 36.62 -28.61 24.43
CA PRO A 363 35.33 -27.95 24.65
C PRO A 363 34.36 -28.84 25.42
N GLY A 364 33.59 -28.24 26.33
CA GLY A 364 32.63 -28.94 27.18
C GLY A 364 33.23 -29.61 28.42
N GLN A 365 34.56 -29.71 28.55
CA GLN A 365 35.19 -30.14 29.81
C GLN A 365 35.31 -28.99 30.81
N LEU A 366 35.25 -29.34 32.09
CA LEU A 366 35.46 -28.37 33.17
C LEU A 366 36.96 -28.06 33.31
N ALA A 367 37.28 -26.77 33.51
CA ALA A 367 38.61 -26.34 33.93
C ALA A 367 38.70 -26.36 35.45
N LEU A 368 39.82 -26.84 36.00
CA LEU A 368 40.04 -26.96 37.43
C LEU A 368 41.35 -26.29 37.83
N LEU A 369 41.27 -25.42 38.83
CA LEU A 369 42.42 -24.76 39.45
C LEU A 369 42.45 -25.14 40.94
N GLN A 370 43.55 -25.76 41.36
CA GLN A 370 43.83 -25.99 42.78
C GLN A 370 44.66 -24.84 43.33
N LEU A 371 44.15 -24.17 44.35
CA LEU A 371 44.80 -23.04 44.99
C LEU A 371 45.01 -23.33 46.48
N ASN A 372 46.27 -23.33 46.92
CA ASN A 372 46.59 -23.32 48.34
C ASN A 372 46.48 -21.88 48.87
N VAL A 373 45.46 -21.63 49.68
CA VAL A 373 45.08 -20.27 50.08
C VAL A 373 46.07 -19.69 51.08
N THR A 374 46.67 -18.55 50.72
CA THR A 374 47.54 -17.76 51.59
C THR A 374 46.91 -16.41 51.92
N GLN A 375 47.45 -15.70 52.92
CA GLN A 375 47.00 -14.33 53.23
C GLN A 375 47.15 -13.36 52.04
N LYS A 376 48.04 -13.65 51.08
CA LYS A 376 48.21 -12.85 49.87
C LYS A 376 47.07 -13.00 48.87
N ASP A 377 46.27 -14.07 48.98
CA ASP A 377 45.12 -14.33 48.11
C ASP A 377 43.84 -13.60 48.59
N ASP A 378 43.91 -12.83 49.69
CA ASP A 378 42.78 -12.01 50.11
C ASP A 378 42.45 -10.96 49.04
N LYS A 379 41.17 -10.90 48.65
CA LYS A 379 40.62 -10.07 47.56
C LYS A 379 41.13 -10.44 46.16
N ARG A 380 41.77 -11.59 45.97
CA ARG A 380 42.14 -12.09 44.64
C ARG A 380 40.88 -12.41 43.83
N SER A 381 40.78 -11.84 42.63
CA SER A 381 39.74 -12.18 41.67
C SER A 381 40.22 -13.31 40.75
N ILE A 382 39.43 -14.36 40.65
CA ILE A 382 39.64 -15.47 39.72
C ILE A 382 38.63 -15.34 38.59
N PHE A 383 39.13 -15.42 37.36
CA PHE A 383 38.34 -15.21 36.15
C PHE A 383 38.15 -16.53 35.40
N CYS A 384 36.93 -16.79 34.94
CA CYS A 384 36.67 -17.78 33.92
C CYS A 384 36.11 -17.12 32.67
N ASN A 385 36.82 -17.30 31.56
CA ASN A 385 36.41 -16.86 30.24
C ASN A 385 35.88 -18.06 29.46
N ALA A 386 34.72 -17.91 28.86
CA ALA A 386 34.09 -18.88 27.99
C ALA A 386 34.04 -18.35 26.56
N THR A 387 34.30 -19.24 25.61
CA THR A 387 34.29 -18.94 24.18
C THR A 387 33.43 -19.98 23.46
N LEU A 388 32.55 -19.50 22.58
CA LEU A 388 31.66 -20.32 21.77
C LEU A 388 31.80 -19.88 20.31
N GLU A 389 32.15 -20.82 19.44
CA GLU A 389 32.22 -20.55 18.00
C GLU A 389 30.87 -20.85 17.34
N VAL A 390 30.31 -19.86 16.63
CA VAL A 390 29.02 -19.95 15.92
C VAL A 390 29.19 -19.32 14.54
N ASP A 391 28.99 -20.12 13.48
CA ASP A 391 29.09 -19.66 12.08
C ASP A 391 30.41 -18.89 11.78
N GLY A 392 31.53 -19.41 12.28
CA GLY A 392 32.86 -18.82 12.11
C GLY A 392 33.14 -17.55 12.93
N MET A 393 32.22 -17.13 13.80
CA MET A 393 32.45 -16.08 14.79
C MET A 393 32.65 -16.64 16.19
N VAL A 394 33.58 -16.06 16.94
CA VAL A 394 33.83 -16.42 18.35
C VAL A 394 33.08 -15.45 19.25
N LEU A 395 32.12 -15.98 20.01
CA LEU A 395 31.39 -15.27 21.04
C LEU A 395 32.10 -15.47 22.38
N HIS A 396 32.16 -14.40 23.18
CA HIS A 396 32.85 -14.40 24.46
C HIS A 396 31.87 -14.12 25.61
N ARG A 397 32.07 -14.81 26.74
CA ARG A 397 31.38 -14.51 28.00
C ARG A 397 32.34 -14.75 29.16
N ASN A 398 32.31 -13.92 30.18
CA ASN A 398 33.18 -14.05 31.33
C ASN A 398 32.39 -14.11 32.64
N ARG A 399 33.04 -14.64 33.67
CA ARG A 399 32.56 -14.60 35.05
C ARG A 399 33.76 -14.50 35.98
N SER A 400 33.63 -13.75 37.06
CA SER A 400 34.69 -13.60 38.06
C SER A 400 34.15 -13.87 39.47
N VAL A 401 35.02 -14.39 40.33
CA VAL A 401 34.76 -14.54 41.76
C VAL A 401 35.93 -13.95 42.53
N GLN A 402 35.64 -13.15 43.56
CA GLN A 402 36.64 -12.59 44.45
C GLN A 402 36.73 -13.40 45.75
N LEU A 403 37.93 -13.87 46.08
CA LEU A 403 38.22 -14.63 47.29
C LEU A 403 38.41 -13.73 48.51
N ARG A 404 37.95 -14.19 49.68
CA ARG A 404 38.26 -13.60 50.99
C ARG A 404 38.98 -14.62 51.86
N VAL A 405 40.07 -14.21 52.50
CA VAL A 405 40.91 -15.11 53.31
C VAL A 405 40.85 -14.73 54.78
N LEU A 406 40.43 -15.67 55.61
CA LEU A 406 40.47 -15.53 57.07
C LEU A 406 41.78 -16.13 57.60
N SER A 407 42.58 -15.28 58.25
CA SER A 407 43.83 -15.72 58.89
C SER A 407 43.54 -16.78 59.96
N ARG A 408 44.32 -17.85 59.95
CA ARG A 408 44.25 -18.87 61.01
C ARG A 408 44.84 -18.24 62.26
N ASN A 409 44.02 -18.07 63.31
CA ASN A 409 44.39 -17.43 64.56
C ASN A 409 45.69 -18.07 65.13
N ARG A 410 46.85 -17.46 64.84
CA ARG A 410 48.12 -17.83 65.48
C ARG A 410 48.03 -17.29 66.89
N ASN A 411 47.90 -18.20 67.86
CA ASN A 411 47.78 -17.94 69.29
C ASN A 411 48.50 -16.63 69.70
N PRO A 412 47.75 -15.58 70.09
CA PRO A 412 48.35 -14.33 70.55
C PRO A 412 49.12 -14.53 71.87
N LEU A 413 48.85 -15.62 72.60
CA LEU A 413 49.51 -16.03 73.84
C LEU A 413 51.03 -16.17 73.72
N THR A 414 51.56 -16.63 72.59
CA THR A 414 53.01 -16.82 72.45
C THR A 414 53.73 -15.47 72.37
N ILE A 415 53.11 -14.48 71.71
CA ILE A 415 53.67 -13.13 71.60
C ILE A 415 53.56 -12.40 72.94
N THR A 416 52.44 -12.53 73.67
CA THR A 416 52.31 -11.96 75.03
C THR A 416 53.29 -12.58 76.02
N ILE A 417 53.53 -13.91 75.97
CA ILE A 417 54.51 -14.56 76.86
C ILE A 417 55.93 -14.07 76.55
N ILE A 418 56.32 -13.99 75.27
CA ILE A 418 57.66 -13.52 74.88
C ILE A 418 57.88 -12.07 75.32
N MET A 419 56.89 -11.19 75.11
CA MET A 419 56.97 -9.80 75.56
C MET A 419 57.04 -9.70 77.10
N ALA A 420 56.28 -10.51 77.83
CA ALA A 420 56.36 -10.56 79.30
C ALA A 420 57.74 -11.04 79.81
N VAL A 421 58.36 -12.01 79.12
CA VAL A 421 59.71 -12.49 79.45
C VAL A 421 60.75 -11.40 79.19
N PHE A 422 60.68 -10.67 78.07
CA PHE A 422 61.60 -9.57 77.79
C PHE A 422 61.44 -8.40 78.77
N VAL A 423 60.21 -8.08 79.18
CA VAL A 423 59.95 -7.02 80.17
C VAL A 423 60.49 -7.41 81.55
N THR A 424 60.30 -8.66 81.98
CA THR A 424 60.83 -9.14 83.26
C THR A 424 62.35 -9.23 83.26
N LEU A 425 62.97 -9.68 82.16
CA LEU A 425 64.43 -9.68 82.00
C LEU A 425 65.00 -8.27 81.97
N GLY A 426 64.34 -7.33 81.26
CA GLY A 426 64.72 -5.92 81.26
C GLY A 426 64.66 -5.30 82.65
N PHE A 427 63.63 -5.61 83.44
CA PHE A 427 63.50 -5.14 84.82
C PHE A 427 64.60 -5.71 85.73
N LEU A 428 64.98 -6.97 85.55
CA LEU A 428 66.09 -7.59 86.28
C LEU A 428 67.45 -6.95 85.95
N ILE A 429 67.68 -6.58 84.68
CA ILE A 429 68.91 -5.90 84.26
C ILE A 429 68.98 -4.49 84.85
N VAL A 430 67.87 -3.74 84.80
CA VAL A 430 67.80 -2.38 85.36
C VAL A 430 67.98 -2.38 86.88
N THR A 431 67.38 -3.34 87.59
CA THR A 431 67.56 -3.46 89.05
C THR A 431 68.99 -3.86 89.42
N ALA A 432 69.62 -4.77 88.68
CA ALA A 432 71.04 -5.11 88.87
C ALA A 432 71.96 -3.91 88.61
N ALA A 433 71.70 -3.11 87.56
CA ALA A 433 72.44 -1.90 87.26
C ALA A 433 72.27 -0.83 88.36
N LEU A 434 71.05 -0.64 88.88
CA LEU A 434 70.77 0.26 90.00
C LEU A 434 71.52 -0.16 91.27
N VAL A 435 71.53 -1.44 91.60
CA VAL A 435 72.29 -1.96 92.76
C VAL A 435 73.80 -1.78 92.57
N TYR A 436 74.31 -1.93 91.34
CA TYR A 436 75.71 -1.69 91.03
C TYR A 436 76.11 -0.22 91.17
N VAL A 437 75.26 0.70 90.70
CA VAL A 437 75.51 2.15 90.79
C VAL A 437 75.41 2.65 92.23
N PHE A 438 74.44 2.18 93.02
CA PHE A 438 74.26 2.64 94.40
C PHE A 438 75.28 2.07 95.41
N ARG A 439 76.08 1.06 95.02
CA ARG A 439 77.17 0.54 95.88
C ARG A 439 78.49 1.31 95.77
N GLY A 440 78.57 2.32 94.90
CA GLY A 440 79.83 2.99 94.59
C GLY A 440 79.74 4.52 94.51
N ARG A 441 79.34 5.20 95.59
CA ARG A 441 79.79 6.56 96.01
C ARG A 441 78.83 7.15 97.04
N SER A 442 79.31 7.29 98.28
CA SER A 442 78.82 8.28 99.23
C SER A 442 79.92 9.32 99.39
N ASP A 443 79.68 10.57 98.99
CA ASP A 443 80.45 11.71 99.49
C ASP A 443 79.61 13.00 99.48
N ILE A 444 79.78 13.74 100.56
CA ILE A 444 79.03 14.94 100.98
C ILE A 444 79.77 16.18 100.48
N TYR A 445 79.06 17.14 99.88
CA TYR A 445 79.58 18.50 99.67
C TYR A 445 78.53 19.57 100.01
N ARG A 446 78.97 20.62 100.72
CA ARG A 446 78.17 21.77 101.18
C ARG A 446 78.40 23.00 100.28
N VAL A 447 77.26 23.51 99.75
CA VAL A 447 76.81 24.92 99.54
C VAL A 447 77.83 26.00 99.12
N ASN A 448 77.54 26.72 98.02
CA ASN A 448 77.58 28.19 98.06
C ASN A 448 76.58 28.89 97.11
N ARG A 449 76.20 30.10 97.53
CA ARG A 449 75.06 30.96 97.19
C ARG A 449 75.37 31.90 96.01
N GLY A 450 74.40 32.15 95.13
CA GLY A 450 74.52 33.20 94.09
C GLY A 450 73.31 33.32 93.14
N ASN A 451 72.38 34.22 93.51
CA ASN A 451 71.50 35.10 92.68
C ASN A 451 71.85 35.21 91.17
N ASN A 452 70.96 35.47 90.19
CA ASN A 452 69.59 36.00 90.12
C ASN A 452 69.04 35.84 88.67
N PHE A 453 67.72 36.04 88.51
CA PHE A 453 66.97 36.48 87.33
C PHE A 453 66.40 35.44 86.33
N LEU A 454 65.08 35.22 86.52
CA LEU A 454 64.05 34.89 85.53
C LEU A 454 63.88 36.06 84.52
N PRO A 455 63.40 35.80 83.29
CA PRO A 455 61.94 35.79 83.09
C PRO A 455 61.39 34.67 82.18
N LEU A 456 60.16 34.32 82.51
CA LEU A 456 59.19 33.55 81.73
C LEU A 456 58.67 34.35 80.52
N LYS A 457 58.40 33.67 79.41
CA LYS A 457 57.29 33.88 78.44
C LYS A 457 57.48 32.90 77.27
N SER A 458 56.48 32.40 76.55
CA SER A 458 55.04 32.13 76.75
C SER A 458 54.58 31.32 75.52
N LYS A 459 53.39 30.74 75.63
CA LYS A 459 52.79 29.70 74.79
C LYS A 459 51.81 30.29 73.74
N GLN A 460 51.81 29.70 72.52
CA GLN A 460 50.71 29.59 71.48
C GLN A 460 50.07 30.86 70.87
N PRO A 461 49.22 30.79 69.80
CA PRO A 461 48.73 29.66 68.98
C PRO A 461 48.67 29.87 67.44
N ASP A 462 48.17 28.81 66.77
CA ASP A 462 47.59 28.62 65.42
C ASP A 462 47.18 29.84 64.57
N GLU A 463 47.34 29.74 63.24
CA GLU A 463 46.22 29.98 62.31
C GLU A 463 46.44 29.34 60.92
N ALA A 464 45.32 28.95 60.32
CA ALA A 464 45.15 28.15 59.12
C ALA A 464 44.66 28.99 57.92
N LEU A 465 44.96 28.59 56.68
CA LEU A 465 44.09 28.63 55.47
C LEU A 465 44.91 28.16 54.25
N GLY A 466 44.41 27.36 53.30
CA GLY A 466 43.04 26.90 53.08
C GLY A 466 42.94 25.82 51.99
N GLN A 467 41.82 25.11 52.05
CA GLN A 467 41.27 24.24 51.01
C GLN A 467 40.74 25.05 49.81
N GLN A 468 40.76 24.40 48.63
CA GLN A 468 39.74 24.30 47.54
C GLN A 468 38.29 24.79 47.85
N PRO A 469 37.32 24.78 46.91
CA PRO A 469 37.32 24.67 45.43
C PRO A 469 36.32 25.67 44.74
N SER A 470 36.28 25.67 43.40
CA SER A 470 35.05 25.75 42.58
C SER A 470 35.33 25.08 41.24
#